data_AF-A0A970ZP20-F1
#
_entry.id   AF-A0A970ZP20-F1
#
_cell.length_a   1.000
_cell.length_b   1.000
_cell.length_c   1.000
_cell.angle_alpha   90.00
_cell.angle_beta   90.00
_cell.angle_gamma   90.00
#
_symmetry.space_group_name_H-M   'P 1'
#
loop_
_entity.id
_entity.type
_entity.pdbx_description
1 polymer ?
#
loop_
_entity_poly.entity_id
_entity_poly.type
_entity_poly.pdbx_seq_one_letter_code
_entity_poly.pdbx_strand_id
1 'polypeptide(L)'
;MYHELMLDIFNQTRKNLLRLSTFRGSVRELLISYVAAEFRNSRKNPENVRLLFRMMFSPEGEYPHFNFVEEFKRDREMLADIIKKHQAEGSCRDPELVSNALMGMMLIEILEYLFTGRLTLTRRKAERLVDLVLPFSMPPGCSIPGGIENEESDADKNSCFYGNSRRISAAGRRRPGRGRPDYPAGSRGSGA
;
A
#
# COMPACT_ATOMS: atom_id res chain seq x y z
N MET A 1 -23.39 12.68 9.75
CA MET A 1 -23.61 12.22 8.36
C MET A 1 -22.37 11.65 7.68
N TYR A 2 -21.38 12.44 7.18
CA TYR A 2 -20.21 11.86 6.48
C TYR A 2 -19.39 10.91 7.35
N HIS A 3 -19.21 11.24 8.64
CA HIS A 3 -18.50 10.39 9.59
C HIS A 3 -19.17 9.01 9.77
N GLU A 4 -20.48 8.97 9.95
CA GLU A 4 -21.24 7.70 10.11
C GLU A 4 -21.18 6.85 8.85
N LEU A 5 -21.30 7.48 7.68
CA LEU A 5 -21.19 6.79 6.40
C LEU A 5 -19.79 6.20 6.20
N MET A 6 -18.74 6.91 6.65
CA MET A 6 -17.38 6.38 6.65
C MET A 6 -17.22 5.19 7.60
N LEU A 7 -17.74 5.30 8.82
CA LEU A 7 -17.75 4.18 9.77
C LEU A 7 -18.47 2.95 9.19
N ASP A 8 -19.59 3.15 8.50
CA ASP A 8 -20.32 2.05 7.87
C ASP A 8 -19.51 1.35 6.78
N ILE A 9 -18.73 2.11 6.01
CA ILE A 9 -17.80 1.56 5.00
C ILE A 9 -16.75 0.66 5.67
N PHE A 10 -16.05 1.16 6.70
CA PHE A 10 -15.03 0.37 7.41
C PHE A 10 -15.65 -0.80 8.19
N ASN A 11 -16.84 -0.63 8.77
CA ASN A 11 -17.56 -1.70 9.43
C ASN A 11 -17.94 -2.83 8.46
N GLN A 12 -18.22 -2.51 7.19
CA GLN A 12 -18.45 -3.52 6.17
C GLN A 12 -17.17 -4.32 5.85
N THR A 13 -16.02 -3.65 5.74
CA THR A 13 -14.71 -4.32 5.58
C THR A 13 -14.42 -5.24 6.76
N ARG A 14 -14.60 -4.76 7.99
CA ARG A 14 -14.42 -5.55 9.22
C ARG A 14 -15.31 -6.76 9.29
N LYS A 15 -16.59 -6.63 8.90
CA LYS A 15 -17.49 -7.79 8.82
C LYS A 15 -16.97 -8.86 7.86
N ASN A 16 -16.32 -8.48 6.76
CA ASN A 16 -15.71 -9.45 5.84
C ASN A 16 -14.47 -10.09 6.45
N LEU A 17 -13.60 -9.31 7.10
CA LEU A 17 -12.43 -9.83 7.82
C LEU A 17 -12.81 -10.81 8.94
N LEU A 18 -13.84 -10.48 9.73
CA LEU A 18 -14.36 -11.37 10.77
C LEU A 18 -14.91 -12.67 10.17
N ARG A 19 -15.59 -12.64 9.02
CA ARG A 19 -16.03 -13.86 8.33
C ARG A 19 -14.84 -14.73 7.91
N LEU A 20 -13.75 -14.12 7.47
CA LEU A 20 -12.53 -14.83 7.07
C LEU A 20 -11.82 -15.50 8.24
N SER A 21 -11.99 -15.02 9.48
CA SER A 21 -11.41 -15.67 10.65
C SER A 21 -11.92 -17.10 10.89
N THR A 22 -13.09 -17.44 10.32
CA THR A 22 -13.70 -18.78 10.38
C THR A 22 -13.43 -19.63 9.15
N PHE A 23 -12.70 -19.09 8.18
CA PHE A 23 -12.42 -19.77 6.91
C PHE A 23 -11.61 -21.05 7.16
N ARG A 24 -11.90 -22.09 6.37
CA ARG A 24 -11.13 -23.33 6.37
C ARG A 24 -10.53 -23.53 4.99
N GLY A 25 -9.21 -23.53 4.90
CA GLY A 25 -8.49 -23.71 3.65
C GLY A 25 -7.07 -23.13 3.69
N SER A 26 -6.43 -23.07 2.53
CA SER A 26 -5.09 -22.48 2.42
C SER A 26 -5.13 -20.96 2.59
N VAL A 27 -4.01 -20.36 3.03
CA VAL A 27 -3.84 -18.90 3.07
C VAL A 27 -4.16 -18.28 1.71
N ARG A 28 -3.76 -18.94 0.61
CA ARG A 28 -4.05 -18.49 -0.75
C ARG A 28 -5.55 -18.34 -1.00
N GLU A 29 -6.34 -19.39 -0.74
CA GLU A 29 -7.80 -19.33 -0.95
C GLU A 29 -8.49 -18.34 0.00
N LEU A 30 -7.96 -18.19 1.21
CA LEU A 30 -8.42 -17.18 2.17
C LEU A 30 -8.27 -15.77 1.59
N LEU A 31 -7.07 -15.44 1.09
CA LEU A 31 -6.79 -14.12 0.52
C LEU A 31 -7.55 -13.87 -0.78
N ILE A 32 -7.74 -14.90 -1.62
CA ILE A 32 -8.56 -14.77 -2.84
C ILE A 32 -10.00 -14.45 -2.45
N SER A 33 -10.53 -15.13 -1.44
CA SER A 33 -11.89 -14.93 -0.95
C SER A 33 -12.07 -13.53 -0.37
N TYR A 34 -11.06 -13.02 0.35
CA TYR A 34 -11.03 -11.64 0.84
C TYR A 34 -11.14 -10.62 -0.29
N VAL A 35 -10.20 -10.66 -1.24
CA VAL A 35 -10.14 -9.68 -2.34
C VAL A 35 -11.39 -9.77 -3.22
N ALA A 36 -11.87 -10.98 -3.51
CA ALA A 36 -13.08 -11.17 -4.29
C ALA A 36 -14.34 -10.62 -3.58
N ALA A 37 -14.39 -10.64 -2.24
CA ALA A 37 -15.46 -10.02 -1.47
C ALA A 37 -15.41 -8.50 -1.55
N GLU A 38 -14.24 -7.89 -1.39
CA GLU A 38 -14.06 -6.44 -1.52
C GLU A 38 -14.39 -5.94 -2.94
N PHE A 39 -13.97 -6.68 -3.96
CA PHE A 39 -14.35 -6.44 -5.36
C PHE A 39 -15.86 -6.51 -5.59
N ARG A 40 -16.55 -7.46 -4.94
CA ARG A 40 -18.01 -7.57 -5.02
C ARG A 40 -18.70 -6.39 -4.34
N ASN A 41 -18.22 -5.98 -3.17
CA ASN A 41 -18.78 -4.83 -2.44
C ASN A 41 -18.60 -3.53 -3.21
N SER A 42 -17.40 -3.34 -3.79
CA SER A 42 -17.08 -2.16 -4.60
C SER A 42 -17.96 -2.04 -5.84
N ARG A 43 -18.30 -3.17 -6.47
CA ARG A 43 -19.27 -3.19 -7.59
C ARG A 43 -20.70 -2.96 -7.14
N LYS A 44 -21.09 -3.48 -5.97
CA LYS A 44 -22.46 -3.35 -5.45
C LYS A 44 -22.78 -1.90 -5.07
N ASN A 45 -21.84 -1.21 -4.42
CA ASN A 45 -22.01 0.16 -3.92
C ASN A 45 -20.84 1.06 -4.32
N PRO A 46 -20.68 1.41 -5.61
CA PRO A 46 -19.54 2.18 -6.10
C PRO A 46 -19.46 3.59 -5.49
N GLU A 47 -20.60 4.21 -5.16
CA GLU A 47 -20.65 5.55 -4.54
C GLU A 47 -19.98 5.59 -3.17
N ASN A 48 -20.11 4.53 -2.37
CA ASN A 48 -19.47 4.45 -1.06
C ASN A 48 -17.94 4.43 -1.21
N VAL A 49 -17.44 3.72 -2.21
CA VAL A 49 -16.01 3.64 -2.49
C VAL A 49 -15.49 4.95 -3.10
N ARG A 50 -16.29 5.61 -3.95
CA ARG A 50 -15.97 6.96 -4.45
C ARG A 50 -15.86 7.96 -3.31
N LEU A 51 -16.77 7.91 -2.35
CA LEU A 51 -16.70 8.75 -1.16
C LEU A 51 -15.43 8.47 -0.35
N LEU A 52 -15.12 7.20 -0.08
CA LEU A 52 -13.88 6.80 0.60
C LEU A 52 -12.64 7.44 -0.05
N PHE A 53 -12.50 7.33 -1.37
CA PHE A 53 -11.36 7.93 -2.07
C PHE A 53 -11.37 9.45 -2.08
N ARG A 54 -12.54 10.08 -2.27
CA ARG A 54 -12.66 11.55 -2.20
C ARG A 54 -12.21 12.09 -0.86
N MET A 55 -12.56 11.42 0.22
CA MET A 55 -12.16 11.82 1.56
C MET A 55 -10.67 11.54 1.82
N MET A 56 -10.19 10.35 1.44
CA MET A 56 -8.79 9.94 1.61
C MET A 56 -7.81 10.88 0.90
N PHE A 57 -8.18 11.37 -0.28
CA PHE A 57 -7.35 12.28 -1.09
C PHE A 57 -7.77 13.75 -0.97
N SER A 58 -8.63 14.09 -0.01
CA SER A 58 -9.00 15.49 0.20
C SER A 58 -7.88 16.28 0.86
N PRO A 59 -7.70 17.57 0.49
CA PRO A 59 -6.83 18.48 1.21
C PRO A 59 -7.24 18.61 2.69
N GLU A 60 -6.26 18.84 3.55
CA GLU A 60 -6.49 19.08 4.98
C GLU A 60 -7.48 20.24 5.17
N GLY A 61 -8.59 19.97 5.86
CA GLY A 61 -9.61 20.98 6.22
C GLY A 61 -10.86 21.01 5.34
N GLU A 62 -10.94 20.27 4.22
CA GLU A 62 -12.13 20.27 3.35
C GLU A 62 -13.26 19.33 3.83
N TYR A 63 -12.93 18.33 4.63
CA TYR A 63 -13.88 17.32 5.11
C TYR A 63 -13.72 17.08 6.62
N PRO A 64 -14.76 16.55 7.31
CA PRO A 64 -14.68 16.26 8.74
C PRO A 64 -13.48 15.37 9.05
N HIS A 65 -12.82 15.66 10.16
CA HIS A 65 -11.63 14.93 10.62
C HIS A 65 -12.01 13.47 10.87
N PHE A 66 -11.63 12.59 9.93
CA PHE A 66 -11.77 11.15 10.05
C PHE A 66 -10.38 10.54 9.88
N ASN A 67 -9.95 9.72 10.84
CA ASN A 67 -8.61 9.18 10.83
C ASN A 67 -8.53 7.91 9.97
N PHE A 68 -8.49 8.10 8.65
CA PHE A 68 -8.39 7.00 7.68
C PHE A 68 -7.16 6.14 7.91
N VAL A 69 -6.04 6.76 8.27
CA VAL A 69 -4.77 6.06 8.50
C VAL A 69 -4.92 5.02 9.60
N GLU A 70 -5.52 5.39 10.73
CA GLU A 70 -5.76 4.45 11.83
C GLU A 70 -6.79 3.37 11.47
N GLU A 71 -7.84 3.70 10.72
CA GLU A 71 -8.83 2.71 10.30
C GLU A 71 -8.25 1.67 9.33
N PHE A 72 -7.46 2.10 8.34
CA PHE A 72 -6.74 1.18 7.44
C PHE A 72 -5.68 0.36 8.17
N LYS A 73 -4.99 0.98 9.14
CA LYS A 73 -4.02 0.27 9.97
C LYS A 73 -4.66 -0.87 10.74
N ARG A 74 -5.82 -0.64 11.38
CA ARG A 74 -6.59 -1.67 12.09
C ARG A 74 -7.01 -2.82 11.18
N ASP A 75 -7.54 -2.50 10.01
CA ASP A 75 -8.00 -3.52 9.05
C ASP A 75 -6.81 -4.36 8.53
N ARG A 76 -5.65 -3.71 8.31
CA ARG A 76 -4.41 -4.36 7.90
C ARG A 76 -3.83 -5.27 8.98
N GLU A 77 -3.82 -4.83 10.24
CA GLU A 77 -3.40 -5.63 11.40
C GLU A 77 -4.31 -6.86 11.57
N MET A 78 -5.63 -6.67 11.47
CA MET A 78 -6.58 -7.77 11.53
C MET A 78 -6.35 -8.80 10.42
N LEU A 79 -6.08 -8.35 9.19
CA LEU A 79 -5.74 -9.25 8.09
C LEU A 79 -4.41 -9.99 8.32
N ALA A 80 -3.39 -9.29 8.83
CA ALA A 80 -2.10 -9.90 9.19
C ALA A 80 -2.26 -10.99 10.25
N ASP A 81 -3.06 -10.75 11.28
CA ASP A 81 -3.38 -11.75 12.31
C ASP A 81 -4.10 -12.97 11.74
N ILE A 82 -5.03 -12.77 10.81
CA ILE A 82 -5.72 -13.87 10.13
C ILE A 82 -4.73 -14.68 9.29
N ILE A 83 -3.85 -14.02 8.53
CA ILE A 83 -2.82 -14.68 7.73
C ILE A 83 -1.91 -15.51 8.63
N LYS A 84 -1.41 -14.92 9.73
CA LYS A 84 -0.51 -15.56 10.69
C LYS A 84 -1.11 -16.85 11.26
N LYS A 85 -2.42 -16.86 11.56
CA LYS A 85 -3.13 -18.06 12.05
C LYS A 85 -3.26 -19.19 11.03
N HIS A 86 -3.23 -18.86 9.73
CA HIS A 86 -3.40 -19.82 8.65
C HIS A 86 -2.07 -20.24 7.99
N GLN A 87 -0.97 -19.58 8.33
CA GLN A 87 0.36 -19.96 7.87
C GLN A 87 0.79 -21.25 8.57
N ALA A 88 1.40 -22.15 7.81
CA ALA A 88 2.08 -23.32 8.38
C ALA A 88 3.31 -22.88 9.18
N GLU A 89 3.66 -23.66 10.21
CA GLU A 89 4.93 -23.50 10.92
C GLU A 89 6.09 -23.54 9.90
N GLY A 90 6.92 -22.49 9.88
CA GLY A 90 8.03 -22.35 8.92
C GLY A 90 7.75 -21.52 7.67
N SER A 91 6.55 -20.94 7.52
CA SER A 91 6.28 -19.94 6.47
C SER A 91 7.19 -18.71 6.63
N CYS A 92 7.98 -18.39 5.60
CA CYS A 92 8.99 -17.32 5.64
C CYS A 92 8.42 -15.92 5.32
N ARG A 93 7.13 -15.79 4.98
CA ARG A 93 6.54 -14.49 4.62
C ARG A 93 5.94 -13.78 5.83
N ASP A 94 6.43 -12.58 6.07
CA ASP A 94 5.88 -11.64 7.02
C ASP A 94 4.39 -11.34 6.71
N PRO A 95 3.45 -11.72 7.61
CA PRO A 95 2.02 -11.46 7.44
C PRO A 95 1.68 -9.98 7.28
N GLU A 96 2.43 -9.08 7.91
CA GLU A 96 2.19 -7.63 7.82
C GLU A 96 2.55 -7.10 6.43
N LEU A 97 3.68 -7.53 5.87
CA LEU A 97 4.06 -7.19 4.51
C LEU A 97 3.04 -7.72 3.49
N VAL A 98 2.58 -8.96 3.67
CA VAL A 98 1.56 -9.57 2.81
C VAL A 98 0.25 -8.80 2.87
N SER A 99 -0.24 -8.48 4.07
CA SER A 99 -1.50 -7.74 4.23
C SER A 99 -1.39 -6.34 3.64
N ASN A 100 -0.29 -5.63 3.90
CA ASN A 100 -0.03 -4.29 3.39
C ASN A 100 0.01 -4.26 1.85
N ALA A 101 0.80 -5.16 1.24
CA ALA A 101 0.94 -5.23 -0.21
C ALA A 101 -0.38 -5.60 -0.89
N LEU A 102 -1.10 -6.59 -0.35
CA LEU A 102 -2.37 -7.03 -0.92
C LEU A 102 -3.43 -5.93 -0.86
N MET A 103 -3.59 -5.26 0.28
CA MET A 103 -4.55 -4.16 0.43
C MET A 103 -4.22 -3.01 -0.51
N GLY A 104 -2.94 -2.63 -0.63
CA GLY A 104 -2.50 -1.58 -1.56
C GLY A 104 -2.84 -1.90 -3.01
N MET A 105 -2.47 -3.09 -3.49
CA MET A 105 -2.77 -3.50 -4.87
C MET A 105 -4.27 -3.62 -5.13
N MET A 106 -5.03 -4.13 -4.16
CA MET A 106 -6.49 -4.20 -4.25
C MET A 106 -7.12 -2.81 -4.40
N LEU A 107 -6.67 -1.81 -3.63
CA LEU A 107 -7.17 -0.43 -3.73
C LEU A 107 -6.89 0.18 -5.12
N ILE A 108 -5.73 -0.09 -5.71
CA ILE A 108 -5.39 0.37 -7.06
C ILE A 108 -6.35 -0.20 -8.11
N GLU A 109 -6.65 -1.50 -8.04
CA GLU A 109 -7.62 -2.13 -8.95
C GLU A 109 -9.03 -1.54 -8.82
N ILE A 110 -9.44 -1.27 -7.58
CA ILE A 110 -10.73 -0.63 -7.30
C ILE A 110 -10.76 0.80 -7.85
N LEU A 111 -9.67 1.56 -7.73
CA LEU A 111 -9.54 2.88 -8.36
C LEU A 111 -9.68 2.78 -9.89
N GLU A 112 -8.97 1.85 -10.54
CA GLU A 112 -9.07 1.63 -11.99
C GLU A 112 -10.52 1.36 -12.41
N TYR A 113 -11.23 0.50 -11.68
CA TYR A 113 -12.64 0.24 -11.89
C TYR A 113 -13.49 1.51 -11.81
N LEU A 114 -13.28 2.35 -10.80
CA LEU A 114 -14.06 3.56 -10.61
C LEU A 114 -13.83 4.63 -11.69
N PHE A 115 -12.60 4.75 -12.18
CA PHE A 115 -12.23 5.71 -13.23
C PHE A 115 -12.64 5.25 -14.63
N THR A 116 -12.53 3.94 -14.91
CA THR A 116 -12.77 3.42 -16.26
C THR A 116 -14.21 2.93 -16.47
N GLY A 117 -14.92 2.58 -15.39
CA GLY A 117 -16.23 1.94 -15.44
C GLY A 117 -16.22 0.51 -15.99
N ARG A 118 -15.04 -0.06 -16.30
CA ARG A 118 -14.90 -1.42 -16.87
C ARG A 118 -15.06 -2.47 -15.78
N LEU A 119 -15.66 -3.62 -16.07
CA LEU A 119 -15.84 -4.73 -15.12
C LEU A 119 -14.54 -5.52 -14.82
N THR A 120 -13.49 -4.83 -14.36
CA THR A 120 -12.16 -5.41 -14.10
C THR A 120 -12.09 -6.19 -12.78
N LEU A 121 -12.99 -5.88 -11.83
CA LEU A 121 -13.05 -6.46 -10.49
C LEU A 121 -13.64 -7.88 -10.49
N THR A 122 -12.83 -8.85 -10.92
CA THR A 122 -13.20 -10.26 -11.07
C THR A 122 -12.45 -11.16 -10.10
N ARG A 123 -12.98 -12.37 -9.84
CA ARG A 123 -12.28 -13.38 -9.05
C ARG A 123 -10.92 -13.75 -9.66
N ARG A 124 -10.84 -13.84 -11.00
CA ARG A 124 -9.58 -14.09 -11.71
C ARG A 124 -8.54 -13.00 -11.47
N LYS A 125 -8.95 -11.73 -11.36
CA LYS A 125 -8.05 -10.63 -11.00
C LYS A 125 -7.58 -10.76 -9.55
N ALA A 126 -8.48 -11.14 -8.63
CA ALA A 126 -8.14 -11.43 -7.24
C ALA A 126 -7.11 -12.55 -7.11
N GLU A 127 -7.28 -13.65 -7.85
CA GLU A 127 -6.31 -14.75 -7.93
C GLU A 127 -4.92 -14.25 -8.35
N ARG A 128 -4.85 -13.47 -9.43
CA ARG A 128 -3.58 -12.89 -9.91
C ARG A 128 -2.93 -11.99 -8.87
N LEU A 129 -3.69 -11.13 -8.18
CA LEU A 129 -3.14 -10.29 -7.13
C LEU A 129 -2.55 -11.12 -5.98
N VAL A 130 -3.27 -12.16 -5.55
CA VAL A 130 -2.80 -13.05 -4.48
C VAL A 130 -1.56 -13.82 -4.91
N ASP A 131 -1.53 -14.33 -6.15
CA ASP A 131 -0.37 -15.05 -6.69
C ASP A 131 0.88 -14.14 -6.82
N LEU A 132 0.70 -12.82 -6.95
CA LEU A 132 1.82 -11.85 -6.92
C LEU A 132 2.37 -11.65 -5.50
N VAL A 133 1.51 -11.64 -4.47
CA VAL A 133 1.93 -11.46 -3.06
C VAL A 133 2.39 -12.77 -2.43
N LEU A 134 1.82 -13.89 -2.87
CA LEU A 134 2.17 -15.25 -2.51
C LEU A 134 2.67 -15.97 -3.77
N PRO A 135 3.78 -15.53 -4.40
CA PRO A 135 4.37 -16.31 -5.47
C PRO A 135 4.60 -17.70 -4.92
N PHE A 136 4.23 -18.67 -5.75
CA PHE A 136 4.37 -20.08 -5.46
C PHE A 136 5.69 -20.29 -4.74
N SER A 137 5.61 -20.82 -3.52
CA SER A 137 6.74 -21.51 -2.92
C SER A 137 7.29 -22.42 -4.01
N MET A 138 8.42 -22.05 -4.61
CA MET A 138 9.15 -23.02 -5.40
C MET A 138 9.38 -24.20 -4.45
N PRO A 139 9.10 -25.45 -4.87
CA PRO A 139 9.49 -26.59 -4.07
C PRO A 139 10.99 -26.45 -3.74
N PRO A 140 11.42 -26.83 -2.52
CA PRO A 140 12.83 -26.79 -2.17
C PRO A 140 13.59 -27.65 -3.20
N GLY A 141 14.40 -27.01 -4.06
CA GLY A 141 15.13 -27.68 -5.13
C GLY A 141 15.23 -26.96 -6.48
N CYS A 142 14.51 -25.86 -6.71
CA CYS A 142 14.77 -25.02 -7.90
C CYS A 142 15.92 -24.04 -7.62
N SER A 143 17.15 -24.49 -7.85
CA SER A 143 18.28 -23.59 -8.07
C SER A 143 18.13 -22.92 -9.45
N ILE A 144 18.41 -21.62 -9.51
CA ILE A 144 18.64 -20.92 -10.78
C ILE A 144 19.87 -21.57 -11.43
N PRO A 145 19.77 -22.14 -12.65
CA PRO A 145 20.93 -22.67 -13.33
C PRO A 145 21.78 -21.49 -13.81
N GLY A 146 22.98 -21.33 -13.25
CA GLY A 146 23.94 -20.32 -13.67
C GLY A 146 24.98 -20.01 -12.60
N GLY A 147 25.88 -20.97 -12.37
CA GLY A 147 27.08 -20.72 -11.58
C GLY A 147 28.03 -19.75 -12.28
N ILE A 148 28.63 -18.87 -11.50
CA ILE A 148 30.07 -18.64 -11.58
C ILE A 148 30.56 -18.83 -10.15
N GLU A 149 31.18 -19.98 -9.93
CA GLU A 149 32.02 -20.27 -8.78
C GLU A 149 33.17 -19.26 -8.79
N ASN A 150 33.46 -18.66 -7.64
CA ASN A 150 34.81 -18.28 -7.26
C ASN A 150 34.90 -18.55 -5.76
N GLU A 151 35.38 -19.75 -5.44
CA GLU A 151 36.01 -20.03 -4.16
C GLU A 151 37.24 -19.13 -4.02
N GLU A 152 37.35 -18.37 -2.94
CA GLU A 152 38.65 -18.19 -2.32
C GLU A 152 38.48 -18.10 -0.80
N SER A 153 39.13 -19.05 -0.14
CA SER A 153 39.13 -19.33 1.28
C SER A 153 40.23 -18.55 1.99
N ASP A 154 39.95 -18.27 3.26
CA ASP A 154 40.85 -18.12 4.40
C ASP A 154 41.53 -16.78 4.76
N ALA A 155 41.21 -16.43 6.02
CA ALA A 155 42.11 -15.97 7.07
C ALA A 155 42.63 -14.52 7.03
N ASP A 156 41.86 -13.68 7.73
CA ASP A 156 42.28 -13.04 8.99
C ASP A 156 43.66 -12.35 9.02
N LYS A 157 43.65 -11.01 9.03
CA LYS A 157 44.71 -10.16 9.61
C LYS A 157 44.18 -8.74 9.86
N ASN A 158 43.80 -8.56 11.12
CA ASN A 158 44.11 -7.43 12.00
C ASN A 158 44.26 -6.01 11.41
N SER A 159 43.51 -5.11 12.06
CA SER A 159 43.87 -3.73 12.42
C SER A 159 44.32 -2.82 11.29
N CYS A 160 43.59 -1.73 11.06
CA CYS A 160 44.14 -0.39 11.28
C CYS A 160 43.20 0.74 10.82
N PHE A 161 43.10 1.75 11.70
CA PHE A 161 42.83 3.17 11.43
C PHE A 161 41.38 3.65 11.27
N TYR A 162 40.88 4.15 12.40
CA TYR A 162 40.15 5.41 12.51
C TYR A 162 40.76 6.52 11.62
N GLY A 163 39.88 7.22 10.92
CA GLY A 163 40.02 8.66 10.64
C GLY A 163 40.80 9.05 9.39
N ASN A 164 40.09 9.62 8.41
CA ASN A 164 40.41 11.00 8.07
C ASN A 164 39.22 11.75 7.44
N SER A 165 38.75 12.74 8.20
CA SER A 165 38.09 13.92 7.66
C SER A 165 39.00 14.60 6.64
N ARG A 166 38.46 14.95 5.48
CA ARG A 166 38.88 16.18 4.80
C ARG A 166 37.69 17.12 4.66
N ARG A 167 37.73 18.11 5.54
CA ARG A 167 37.12 19.43 5.39
C ARG A 167 37.46 19.99 4.00
N ILE A 168 36.45 20.48 3.30
CA ILE A 168 36.60 21.64 2.42
C ILE A 168 36.01 22.80 3.20
N SER A 169 36.87 23.71 3.63
CA SER A 169 36.49 24.95 4.32
C SER A 169 36.45 26.10 3.31
N ALA A 170 35.59 27.06 3.63
CA ALA A 170 35.07 28.12 2.79
C ALA A 170 36.07 29.21 2.37
N ALA A 171 35.78 29.86 1.24
CA ALA A 171 36.11 31.27 1.00
C ALA A 171 34.87 31.96 0.40
N GLY A 172 34.31 32.91 1.16
CA GLY A 172 33.08 33.59 0.82
C GLY A 172 33.22 34.70 -0.20
N ARG A 173 32.06 35.16 -0.71
CA ARG A 173 31.76 36.57 -1.03
C ARG A 173 30.25 36.77 -1.03
N ARG A 174 29.82 37.86 -0.37
CA ARG A 174 28.43 38.31 -0.20
C ARG A 174 27.90 38.96 -1.49
N ARG A 175 26.64 38.63 -1.86
CA ARG A 175 25.45 39.41 -2.36
C ARG A 175 25.63 40.59 -3.36
N PRO A 176 24.58 41.16 -4.03
CA PRO A 176 23.12 40.85 -4.06
C PRO A 176 22.45 40.88 -5.47
N GLY A 177 21.20 40.40 -5.56
CA GLY A 177 20.11 41.19 -6.19
C GLY A 177 19.44 40.69 -7.49
N ARG A 178 18.09 40.74 -7.44
CA ARG A 178 17.07 40.82 -8.54
C ARG A 178 16.79 39.53 -9.33
N GLY A 179 15.54 39.12 -9.57
CA GLY A 179 14.25 39.77 -9.37
C GLY A 179 13.09 38.76 -9.40
N ARG A 180 12.02 39.12 -8.68
CA ARG A 180 10.68 38.57 -8.83
C ARG A 180 10.10 39.03 -10.17
N PRO A 181 9.28 38.21 -10.86
CA PRO A 181 8.23 38.73 -11.71
C PRO A 181 7.00 39.00 -10.84
N ASP A 182 6.65 40.28 -10.76
CA ASP A 182 5.36 40.75 -10.27
C ASP A 182 4.26 40.35 -11.26
N TYR A 183 3.20 39.71 -10.77
CA TYR A 183 1.94 39.59 -11.50
C TYR A 183 1.17 40.91 -11.34
N PRO A 184 0.69 41.55 -12.42
CA PRO A 184 -0.12 42.74 -12.30
C PRO A 184 -1.53 42.38 -11.82
N ALA A 185 -1.97 43.09 -10.77
CA ALA A 185 -3.36 43.22 -10.39
C ALA A 185 -4.11 44.05 -11.44
N GLY A 186 -5.04 43.41 -12.16
CA GLY A 186 -6.03 44.07 -13.00
C GLY A 186 -7.30 44.33 -12.20
N SER A 187 -7.60 45.60 -11.98
CA SER A 187 -8.81 46.08 -11.31
C SER A 187 -9.92 46.35 -12.33
N ARG A 188 -11.16 46.03 -11.95
CA ARG A 188 -12.45 46.70 -12.25
C ARG A 188 -12.76 47.12 -13.70
N GLY A 189 -13.89 46.59 -14.20
CA GLY A 189 -14.77 47.27 -15.14
C GLY A 189 -16.23 47.00 -14.78
N SER A 190 -16.92 48.03 -14.27
CA SER A 190 -18.38 48.11 -14.23
C SER A 190 -18.92 48.45 -15.63
N GLY A 191 -20.15 48.01 -15.92
CA GLY A 191 -21.06 48.74 -16.81
C GLY A 191 -21.54 47.99 -18.05
N ALA A 192 -22.66 47.30 -17.94
CA ALA A 192 -23.94 47.62 -18.59
C ALA A 192 -25.00 46.61 -18.11
#